data_AF-A0A8I0W9Z2-F1
#
_entry.id   AF-A0A8I0W9Z2-F1
#
_cell.length_a   1.000
_cell.length_b   1.000
_cell.length_c   1.000
_cell.angle_alpha   90.00
_cell.angle_beta   90.00
_cell.angle_gamma   90.00
#
_symmetry.space_group_name_H-M   'P 1'
#
loop_
_entity.id
_entity.type
_entity.pdbx_description
1 polymer ?
#
loop_
_entity_poly.entity_id
_entity_poly.type
_entity_poly.pdbx_seq_one_letter_code
_entity_poly.pdbx_strand_id
1 'polypeptide(L)'
;MNYKYEYIPNKENLIALYNDTYHDIIKHNVRNSIPIIHEDIVKNTIFTICTDLFLENHHCRNEEICSENGNKEFMEIKSVVCKRLNMKTEKVDSQNTIYSIILIKEFEKIVSNINPLVIPQKHVNIFTVFPQGTTAVELASYVDNEYSTLKFLDKGLESISTISVQTPYAKHLNEIYRKKEYYME
;
A
#
# COMPACT_ATOMS: atom_id res chain seq x y z
N MET A 1 -33.49 15.57 -0.79
CA MET A 1 -32.12 15.07 -0.99
C MET A 1 -31.65 14.48 0.33
N ASN A 2 -31.09 13.26 0.33
CA ASN A 2 -30.69 12.57 1.55
C ASN A 2 -29.27 13.03 1.92
N TYR A 3 -29.18 13.99 2.84
CA TYR A 3 -27.96 14.70 3.29
C TYR A 3 -26.93 13.83 4.05
N LYS A 4 -27.01 12.49 3.95
CA LYS A 4 -26.44 11.60 4.96
C LYS A 4 -24.89 11.50 4.94
N TYR A 5 -24.19 12.00 3.91
CA TYR A 5 -22.73 11.82 3.73
C TYR A 5 -22.02 13.00 3.02
N GLU A 6 -22.53 14.22 3.18
CA GLU A 6 -21.94 15.41 2.54
C GLU A 6 -20.57 15.80 3.14
N TYR A 7 -20.32 15.43 4.40
CA TYR A 7 -19.04 15.66 5.07
C TYR A 7 -17.89 14.78 4.55
N ILE A 8 -18.20 13.65 3.90
CA ILE A 8 -17.17 12.82 3.28
C ILE A 8 -16.56 13.62 2.11
N PRO A 9 -15.24 13.74 1.99
CA PRO A 9 -14.60 14.49 0.90
C PRO A 9 -14.93 13.94 -0.49
N ASN A 10 -14.91 14.81 -1.50
CA ASN A 10 -15.00 14.39 -2.91
C ASN A 10 -13.81 13.49 -3.30
N LYS A 11 -13.87 12.87 -4.48
CA LYS A 11 -12.86 11.89 -4.91
C LYS A 11 -11.42 12.45 -4.90
N GLU A 12 -11.22 13.67 -5.38
CA GLU A 12 -9.89 14.28 -5.48
C GLU A 12 -9.28 14.50 -4.09
N ASN A 13 -10.05 15.11 -3.18
CA ASN A 13 -9.61 15.37 -1.82
C ASN A 13 -9.40 14.07 -1.03
N LEU A 14 -10.24 13.07 -1.28
CA LEU A 14 -10.12 11.76 -0.63
C LEU A 14 -8.88 11.00 -1.11
N ILE A 15 -8.46 11.17 -2.36
CA ILE A 15 -7.19 10.60 -2.88
C ILE A 15 -5.99 11.26 -2.19
N ALA A 16 -6.02 12.59 -2.03
CA ALA A 16 -4.95 13.30 -1.32
C ALA A 16 -4.84 12.81 0.13
N LEU A 17 -5.96 12.79 0.86
CA LEU A 17 -6.03 12.30 2.24
C LEU A 17 -5.56 10.84 2.38
N TYR A 18 -5.95 9.98 1.43
CA TYR A 18 -5.49 8.61 1.37
C TYR A 18 -3.98 8.50 1.25
N ASN A 19 -3.37 9.24 0.31
CA ASN A 19 -1.93 9.19 0.10
C ASN A 19 -1.17 9.71 1.33
N ASP A 20 -1.64 10.80 1.93
CA ASP A 20 -0.99 11.38 3.12
C ASP A 20 -1.01 10.40 4.30
N THR A 21 -2.18 9.84 4.60
CA THR A 21 -2.36 8.86 5.68
C THR A 21 -1.54 7.59 5.43
N TYR A 22 -1.55 7.10 4.19
CA TYR A 22 -0.76 5.94 3.77
C TYR A 22 0.74 6.16 3.99
N HIS A 23 1.26 7.32 3.57
CA HIS A 23 2.67 7.67 3.78
C HIS A 23 3.02 7.86 5.25
N ASP A 24 2.13 8.40 6.07
CA ASP A 24 2.38 8.60 7.49
C ASP A 24 2.46 7.26 8.25
N ILE A 25 1.60 6.30 7.92
CA ILE A 25 1.68 4.94 8.45
C ILE A 25 3.01 4.29 8.05
N ILE A 26 3.46 4.45 6.80
CA ILE A 26 4.76 3.92 6.38
C ILE A 26 5.90 4.60 7.14
N LYS A 27 5.91 5.94 7.25
CA LYS A 27 6.94 6.68 7.99
C LYS A 27 7.00 6.22 9.44
N HIS A 28 5.84 5.99 10.06
CA HIS A 28 5.74 5.42 11.41
C HIS A 28 6.38 4.02 11.47
N ASN A 29 6.02 3.12 10.55
CA ASN A 29 6.55 1.76 10.53
C ASN A 29 8.08 1.74 10.31
N VAL A 30 8.60 2.55 9.39
CA VAL A 30 10.05 2.72 9.16
C VAL A 30 10.76 3.18 10.43
N ARG A 31 10.26 4.25 11.07
CA ARG A 31 10.85 4.79 12.31
C ARG A 31 10.92 3.76 13.43
N ASN A 32 9.94 2.88 13.50
CA ASN A 32 9.81 1.87 14.55
C ASN A 32 10.29 0.47 14.13
N SER A 33 10.91 0.33 12.95
CA SER A 33 11.35 -0.97 12.40
C SER A 33 10.24 -2.03 12.34
N ILE A 34 8.99 -1.60 12.13
CA ILE A 34 7.84 -2.46 11.94
C ILE A 34 7.84 -2.93 10.47
N PRO A 35 7.64 -4.24 10.20
CA PRO A 35 7.52 -4.75 8.83
C PRO A 35 6.46 -3.99 8.01
N ILE A 36 6.83 -3.60 6.79
CA ILE A 36 5.96 -2.85 5.88
C ILE A 36 5.20 -3.83 4.99
N ILE A 37 3.98 -4.18 5.40
CA ILE A 37 3.06 -5.03 4.63
C ILE A 37 1.97 -4.14 4.05
N HIS A 38 1.95 -3.94 2.73
CA HIS A 38 1.02 -2.99 2.12
C HIS A 38 -0.44 -3.30 2.40
N GLU A 39 -0.84 -4.58 2.38
CA GLU A 39 -2.24 -4.94 2.63
C GLU A 39 -2.70 -4.42 3.99
N ASP A 40 -1.86 -4.54 5.01
CA ASP A 40 -2.13 -4.02 6.35
C ASP A 40 -2.11 -2.48 6.35
N ILE A 41 -1.22 -1.86 5.60
CA ILE A 41 -1.15 -0.40 5.49
C ILE A 41 -2.38 0.16 4.79
N VAL A 42 -2.88 -0.46 3.71
CA VAL A 42 -4.13 -0.06 3.04
C VAL A 42 -5.31 -0.21 3.99
N LYS A 43 -5.40 -1.35 4.70
CA LYS A 43 -6.45 -1.60 5.69
C LYS A 43 -6.42 -0.53 6.78
N ASN A 44 -5.24 -0.27 7.34
CA ASN A 44 -5.06 0.74 8.38
C ASN A 44 -5.34 2.14 7.85
N THR A 45 -4.92 2.48 6.63
CA THR A 45 -5.19 3.78 5.99
C THR A 45 -6.69 4.02 5.84
N ILE A 46 -7.43 3.06 5.29
CA ILE A 46 -8.88 3.17 5.12
C ILE A 46 -9.56 3.20 6.48
N PHE A 47 -9.13 2.38 7.43
CA PHE A 47 -9.66 2.37 8.79
C PHE A 47 -9.48 3.72 9.48
N THR A 48 -8.27 4.28 9.45
CA THR A 48 -7.95 5.60 10.02
C THR A 48 -8.83 6.68 9.40
N ILE A 49 -8.88 6.77 8.07
CA ILE A 49 -9.72 7.79 7.38
C ILE A 49 -11.19 7.64 7.73
N CYS A 50 -11.73 6.42 7.74
CA CYS A 50 -13.14 6.20 8.07
C CYS A 50 -13.43 6.55 9.54
N THR A 51 -12.48 6.27 10.43
CA THR A 51 -12.59 6.57 11.86
C THR A 51 -12.56 8.07 12.09
N ASP A 52 -11.61 8.78 11.48
CA ASP A 52 -11.49 10.23 11.59
C ASP A 52 -12.75 10.93 11.06
N LEU A 53 -13.23 10.55 9.87
CA LEU A 53 -14.47 11.10 9.31
C LEU A 53 -15.69 10.81 10.19
N PHE A 54 -15.78 9.63 10.80
CA PHE A 54 -16.86 9.27 11.71
C PHE A 54 -16.81 10.10 13.01
N LEU A 55 -15.63 10.24 13.62
CA LEU A 55 -15.44 10.98 14.86
C LEU A 55 -15.64 12.49 14.68
N GLU A 56 -15.13 13.06 13.58
CA GLU A 56 -15.33 14.47 13.23
C GLU A 56 -16.81 14.80 13.07
N ASN A 57 -17.57 13.95 12.38
CA ASN A 57 -18.99 14.16 12.13
C ASN A 57 -19.85 14.01 13.40
N HIS A 58 -19.46 13.13 14.33
CA HIS A 58 -20.21 12.91 15.57
C HIS A 58 -19.74 13.73 16.77
N HIS A 59 -18.73 14.59 16.59
CA HIS A 59 -18.08 15.34 17.66
C HIS A 59 -17.64 14.45 18.85
N CYS A 60 -17.42 13.16 18.61
CA CYS A 60 -17.01 12.22 19.63
C CYS A 60 -15.50 12.41 19.90
N ARG A 61 -15.12 12.72 21.15
CA ARG A 61 -13.73 13.02 21.55
C ARG A 61 -12.87 11.79 21.86
N ASN A 62 -13.42 10.57 21.79
CA ASN A 62 -12.75 9.31 22.13
C ASN A 62 -13.11 8.19 21.15
N GLU A 63 -12.21 7.20 21.00
CA GLU A 63 -12.30 6.02 20.10
C GLU A 63 -13.43 5.01 20.41
N GLU A 64 -14.18 5.20 21.51
CA GLU A 64 -15.37 4.39 21.77
C GLU A 64 -16.48 4.78 20.79
N ILE A 65 -16.64 3.98 19.73
CA ILE A 65 -17.70 4.09 18.73
C ILE A 65 -19.03 4.35 19.46
N CYS A 66 -19.51 5.58 19.31
CA CYS A 66 -20.69 6.09 20.00
C CYS A 66 -21.93 5.24 19.67
N SER A 67 -22.29 4.29 20.56
CA SER A 67 -23.49 3.41 20.57
C SER A 67 -23.62 2.35 19.46
N GLU A 68 -24.56 1.40 19.61
CA GLU A 68 -24.89 0.32 18.65
C GLU A 68 -25.19 0.82 17.22
N ASN A 69 -25.63 2.08 17.06
CA ASN A 69 -25.85 2.70 15.75
C ASN A 69 -24.55 3.15 15.06
N GLY A 70 -23.48 3.39 15.82
CA GLY A 70 -22.19 3.87 15.31
C GLY A 70 -21.48 2.85 14.44
N ASN A 71 -21.56 1.55 14.76
CA ASN A 71 -20.95 0.51 13.93
C ASN A 71 -21.62 0.40 12.55
N LYS A 72 -22.95 0.52 12.50
CA LYS A 72 -23.69 0.53 11.23
C LYS A 72 -23.29 1.72 10.37
N GLU A 73 -23.19 2.91 10.97
CA GLU A 73 -22.80 4.11 10.24
C GLU A 73 -21.34 4.07 9.79
N PHE A 74 -20.42 3.57 10.63
CA PHE A 74 -19.03 3.34 10.24
C PHE A 74 -18.91 2.45 9.00
N MET A 75 -19.68 1.35 8.95
CA MET A 75 -19.72 0.46 7.78
C MET A 75 -20.30 1.18 6.54
N GLU A 76 -21.29 2.06 6.71
CA GLU A 76 -21.82 2.89 5.63
C GLU A 76 -20.77 3.91 5.13
N ILE A 77 -19.99 4.54 6.03
CA ILE A 77 -18.86 5.44 5.68
C ILE A 77 -17.78 4.67 4.92
N LYS A 78 -17.33 3.51 5.42
CA LYS A 78 -16.34 2.65 4.75
C LYS A 78 -16.77 2.36 3.31
N SER A 79 -18.03 2.01 3.10
CA SER A 79 -18.58 1.73 1.77
C SER A 79 -18.54 2.96 0.85
N VAL A 80 -18.93 4.14 1.35
CA VAL A 80 -18.90 5.38 0.56
C VAL A 80 -17.48 5.82 0.21
N VAL A 81 -16.54 5.77 1.17
CA VAL A 81 -15.12 6.08 0.99
C VAL A 81 -14.51 5.15 -0.07
N CYS A 82 -14.70 3.84 0.09
CA CYS A 82 -14.21 2.85 -0.88
C CYS A 82 -14.77 3.11 -2.27
N LYS A 83 -16.08 3.37 -2.39
CA LYS A 83 -16.73 3.67 -3.67
C LYS A 83 -16.15 4.91 -4.34
N ARG A 84 -15.90 6.00 -3.60
CA ARG A 84 -15.32 7.24 -4.14
C ARG A 84 -13.86 7.04 -4.58
N LEU A 85 -13.10 6.25 -3.84
CA LEU A 85 -11.73 5.84 -4.21
C LEU A 85 -11.69 4.77 -5.31
N ASN A 86 -12.84 4.28 -5.78
CA ASN A 86 -12.95 3.16 -6.71
C ASN A 86 -12.25 1.87 -6.20
N MET A 87 -12.31 1.66 -4.89
CA MET A 87 -11.85 0.45 -4.21
C MET A 87 -13.04 -0.46 -3.93
N LYS A 88 -12.89 -1.76 -4.18
CA LYS A 88 -13.89 -2.73 -3.73
C LYS A 88 -13.77 -2.84 -2.20
N THR A 89 -14.87 -2.78 -1.48
CA THR A 89 -14.89 -3.00 -0.02
C THR A 89 -14.28 -4.35 0.35
N GLU A 90 -14.47 -5.36 -0.51
CA GLU A 90 -13.80 -6.66 -0.45
C GLU A 90 -12.27 -6.55 -0.46
N LYS A 91 -11.67 -5.60 -1.18
CA LYS A 91 -10.19 -5.39 -1.20
C LYS A 91 -9.67 -4.82 0.12
N VAL A 92 -10.51 -4.15 0.91
CA VAL A 92 -10.19 -3.79 2.30
C VAL A 92 -10.25 -5.02 3.20
N ASP A 93 -10.85 -6.11 2.71
CA ASP A 93 -10.93 -7.42 3.36
C ASP A 93 -10.20 -8.54 2.52
N SER A 94 -9.23 -8.17 1.63
CA SER A 94 -8.36 -8.97 0.69
C SER A 94 -8.78 -8.96 -0.83
N GLN A 95 -7.97 -9.04 -1.91
CA GLN A 95 -6.56 -9.40 -2.14
C GLN A 95 -6.04 -8.98 -3.56
N ASN A 96 -6.55 -7.94 -4.24
CA ASN A 96 -6.28 -7.77 -5.69
C ASN A 96 -4.97 -7.07 -6.07
N THR A 97 -4.19 -6.57 -5.12
CA THR A 97 -2.86 -6.02 -5.40
C THR A 97 -1.99 -6.17 -4.17
N ILE A 98 -0.82 -6.78 -4.36
CA ILE A 98 0.20 -6.92 -3.31
C ILE A 98 1.22 -5.82 -3.54
N TYR A 99 1.44 -4.93 -2.56
CA TYR A 99 2.60 -4.04 -2.63
C TYR A 99 3.60 -4.38 -1.54
N SER A 100 4.87 -4.16 -1.83
CA SER A 100 5.95 -4.23 -0.85
C SER A 100 6.82 -3.00 -1.01
N ILE A 101 7.13 -2.31 0.08
CA ILE A 101 8.24 -1.36 0.12
C ILE A 101 9.43 -2.10 0.71
N ILE A 102 10.50 -2.19 -0.07
CA ILE A 102 11.69 -2.97 0.23
C ILE A 102 12.87 -1.99 0.27
N LEU A 103 13.61 -1.97 1.38
CA LEU A 103 14.81 -1.15 1.46
C LEU A 103 15.82 -1.58 0.40
N ILE A 104 16.56 -0.63 -0.16
CA ILE A 104 17.45 -0.91 -1.30
C ILE A 104 18.44 -2.03 -1.01
N LYS A 105 19.01 -2.07 0.20
CA LYS A 105 19.94 -3.12 0.65
C LYS A 105 19.30 -4.51 0.75
N GLU A 106 18.02 -4.58 1.11
CA GLU A 106 17.29 -5.85 1.12
C GLU A 106 16.89 -6.26 -0.29
N PHE A 107 16.50 -5.28 -1.13
CA PHE A 107 16.14 -5.53 -2.51
C PHE A 107 17.34 -6.05 -3.33
N GLU A 108 18.54 -5.51 -3.10
CA GLU A 108 19.78 -6.02 -3.70
C GLU A 108 20.00 -7.51 -3.38
N LYS A 109 19.76 -7.93 -2.13
CA LYS A 109 19.86 -9.34 -1.71
C LYS A 109 18.79 -10.23 -2.34
N ILE A 110 17.58 -9.71 -2.50
CA ILE A 110 16.52 -10.42 -3.21
C ILE A 110 16.94 -10.65 -4.65
N VAL A 111 17.39 -9.60 -5.33
CA VAL A 111 17.75 -9.64 -6.75
C VAL A 111 18.96 -10.53 -7.00
N SER A 112 19.94 -10.58 -6.09
CA SER A 112 21.10 -11.48 -6.18
C SER A 112 20.76 -12.96 -6.01
N ASN A 113 19.64 -13.28 -5.38
CA ASN A 113 19.19 -14.65 -5.09
C ASN A 113 18.09 -15.15 -6.02
N ILE A 114 17.74 -14.40 -7.06
CA ILE A 114 16.70 -14.82 -8.02
C ILE A 114 17.17 -16.05 -8.79
N ASN A 115 16.33 -17.08 -8.83
CA ASN A 115 16.56 -18.22 -9.70
C ASN A 115 16.40 -17.80 -11.19
N PRO A 116 17.45 -17.91 -12.03
CA PRO A 116 17.40 -17.49 -13.43
C PRO A 116 16.45 -18.32 -14.29
N LEU A 117 15.99 -19.48 -13.79
CA LEU A 117 14.93 -20.29 -14.42
C LEU A 117 13.54 -19.66 -14.25
N VAL A 118 13.35 -18.78 -13.27
CA VAL A 118 12.08 -18.09 -12.97
C VAL A 118 12.03 -16.70 -13.60
N ILE A 119 13.11 -15.92 -13.44
CA ILE A 119 13.25 -14.61 -14.08
C ILE A 119 14.55 -14.61 -14.90
N PRO A 120 14.48 -14.52 -16.24
CA PRO A 120 15.66 -14.51 -17.08
C PRO A 120 16.60 -13.33 -16.74
N GLN A 121 17.91 -13.55 -16.77
CA GLN A 121 18.93 -12.57 -16.37
C GLN A 121 18.80 -11.21 -17.08
N LYS A 122 18.34 -11.21 -18.35
CA LYS A 122 18.09 -9.96 -19.11
C LYS A 122 17.07 -9.03 -18.43
N HIS A 123 16.12 -9.58 -17.67
CA HIS A 123 15.14 -8.81 -16.89
C HIS A 123 15.68 -8.45 -15.51
N VAL A 124 16.49 -9.31 -14.90
CA VAL A 124 17.17 -9.05 -13.62
C VAL A 124 18.03 -7.80 -13.68
N ASN A 125 18.75 -7.60 -14.79
CA ASN A 125 19.59 -6.41 -14.99
C ASN A 125 18.81 -5.08 -14.98
N ILE A 126 17.49 -5.10 -15.21
CA ILE A 126 16.64 -3.92 -15.14
C ILE A 126 16.36 -3.55 -13.67
N PHE A 127 16.36 -4.52 -12.76
CA PHE A 127 16.14 -4.31 -11.33
C PHE A 127 17.37 -3.80 -10.57
N THR A 128 18.57 -3.92 -11.16
CA THR A 128 19.83 -3.57 -10.50
C THR A 128 20.39 -2.19 -10.88
N VAL A 129 19.73 -1.47 -11.80
CA VAL A 129 20.11 -0.11 -12.18
C VAL A 129 19.30 0.88 -11.35
N PHE A 130 19.84 1.25 -10.19
CA PHE A 130 19.18 2.17 -9.27
C PHE A 130 19.45 3.63 -9.65
N PRO A 131 18.40 4.46 -9.82
CA PRO A 131 18.57 5.91 -9.90
C PRO A 131 19.31 6.46 -8.69
N GLN A 132 20.14 7.49 -8.88
CA GLN A 132 20.83 8.16 -7.78
C GLN A 132 19.81 8.70 -6.76
N GLY A 133 20.06 8.47 -5.48
CA GLY A 133 19.18 8.90 -4.39
C GLY A 133 18.11 7.89 -3.98
N THR A 134 18.01 6.74 -4.67
CA THR A 134 17.12 5.65 -4.28
C THR A 134 17.49 5.10 -2.90
N THR A 135 16.51 5.00 -2.00
CA THR A 135 16.66 4.41 -0.66
C THR A 135 15.77 3.18 -0.44
N ALA A 136 14.67 3.08 -1.19
CA ALA A 136 13.77 1.95 -1.17
C ALA A 136 13.15 1.73 -2.56
N VAL A 137 12.51 0.58 -2.75
CA VAL A 137 11.67 0.31 -3.91
C VAL A 137 10.26 -0.04 -3.47
N GLU A 138 9.25 0.43 -4.20
CA GLU A 138 7.86 -0.03 -4.07
C GLU A 138 7.55 -0.99 -5.20
N LEU A 139 7.23 -2.23 -4.88
CA LEU A 139 6.85 -3.26 -5.84
C LEU A 139 5.35 -3.55 -5.72
N ALA A 140 4.57 -3.12 -6.71
CA ALA A 140 3.14 -3.39 -6.84
C ALA A 140 2.88 -4.58 -7.77
N SER A 141 2.32 -5.66 -7.26
CA SER A 141 1.91 -6.86 -7.99
C SER A 141 0.39 -6.90 -8.14
N TYR A 142 -0.12 -6.63 -9.35
CA TYR A 142 -1.55 -6.71 -9.65
C TYR A 142 -1.97 -8.15 -9.94
N VAL A 143 -3.12 -8.59 -9.42
CA VAL A 143 -3.60 -9.96 -9.67
C VAL A 143 -4.08 -10.13 -11.12
N ASP A 144 -4.69 -9.09 -11.69
CA ASP A 144 -5.46 -9.15 -12.96
C ASP A 144 -4.76 -8.46 -14.15
N ASN A 145 -3.56 -7.92 -13.97
CA ASN A 145 -2.82 -7.23 -15.04
C ASN A 145 -1.63 -8.06 -15.51
N GLU A 146 -1.30 -7.97 -16.80
CA GLU A 146 -0.08 -8.56 -17.37
C GLU A 146 1.19 -7.93 -16.79
N TYR A 147 1.13 -6.62 -16.50
CA TYR A 147 2.23 -5.85 -15.93
C TYR A 147 1.88 -5.25 -14.57
N SER A 148 2.93 -5.16 -13.77
CA SER A 148 3.06 -4.69 -12.41
C SER A 148 4.05 -3.52 -12.37
N THR A 149 4.11 -2.77 -11.27
CA THR A 149 4.98 -1.59 -11.19
C THR A 149 6.07 -1.77 -10.14
N LEU A 150 7.29 -1.35 -10.47
CA LEU A 150 8.38 -1.19 -9.52
C LEU A 150 8.79 0.30 -9.53
N LYS A 151 8.62 0.98 -8.41
CA LYS A 151 9.03 2.37 -8.23
C LYS A 151 10.30 2.44 -7.40
N PHE A 152 11.20 3.35 -7.76
CA PHE A 152 12.39 3.67 -6.99
C PHE A 152 12.11 4.91 -6.17
N LEU A 153 12.30 4.82 -4.85
CA LEU A 153 11.86 5.82 -3.90
C LEU A 153 13.04 6.52 -3.23
N ASP A 154 12.92 7.83 -3.00
CA ASP A 154 13.91 8.61 -2.25
C ASP A 154 13.77 8.42 -0.72
N LYS A 155 14.52 9.20 0.07
CA LYS A 155 14.49 9.14 1.54
C LYS A 155 13.17 9.62 2.15
N GLY A 156 12.39 10.40 1.40
CA GLY A 156 11.03 10.82 1.73
C GLY A 156 9.95 9.84 1.25
N LEU A 157 10.33 8.75 0.60
CA LEU A 157 9.47 7.78 -0.09
C LEU A 157 8.76 8.35 -1.33
N GLU A 158 9.27 9.44 -1.90
CA GLU A 158 8.79 9.97 -3.16
C GLU A 158 9.36 9.17 -4.34
N SER A 159 8.52 8.93 -5.35
CA SER A 159 8.91 8.17 -6.54
C SER A 159 9.88 8.99 -7.40
N ILE A 160 11.14 8.56 -7.45
CA ILE A 160 12.18 9.09 -8.34
C ILE A 160 11.95 8.57 -9.76
N SER A 161 11.59 7.30 -9.89
CA SER A 161 11.27 6.70 -11.19
C SER A 161 10.39 5.46 -11.04
N THR A 162 9.80 5.02 -12.14
CA THR A 162 8.91 3.86 -12.18
C THR A 162 9.21 3.04 -13.43
N ILE A 163 9.25 1.72 -13.27
CA ILE A 163 9.38 0.77 -14.36
C ILE A 163 8.23 -0.24 -14.34
N SER A 164 7.87 -0.71 -15.54
CA SER A 164 6.91 -1.82 -15.71
C SER A 164 7.62 -3.15 -15.58
N VAL A 165 7.04 -4.06 -14.81
CA VAL A 165 7.56 -5.40 -14.54
C VAL A 165 6.48 -6.41 -14.89
N GLN A 166 6.82 -7.54 -15.51
CA GLN A 166 5.81 -8.58 -15.73
C GLN A 166 5.26 -9.06 -14.39
N THR A 167 3.94 -9.17 -14.28
CA THR A 167 3.26 -9.53 -13.04
C THR A 167 3.77 -10.84 -12.40
N PRO A 168 4.07 -11.92 -13.15
CA PRO A 168 4.68 -13.11 -12.57
C PRO A 168 6.01 -12.84 -11.85
N TYR A 169 6.84 -11.93 -12.38
CA TYR A 169 8.12 -11.56 -11.78
C TYR A 169 7.91 -10.75 -10.49
N ALA A 170 6.96 -9.79 -10.52
CA ALA A 170 6.59 -9.02 -9.35
C ALA A 170 6.01 -9.89 -8.23
N LYS A 171 5.22 -10.93 -8.57
CA LYS A 171 4.73 -11.92 -7.61
C LYS A 171 5.88 -12.69 -6.96
N HIS A 172 6.81 -13.19 -7.78
CA HIS A 172 7.96 -13.96 -7.29
C HIS A 172 8.86 -13.13 -6.35
N LEU A 173 9.19 -11.89 -6.72
CA LEU A 173 9.96 -10.97 -5.87
C LEU A 173 9.26 -10.68 -4.53
N ASN A 174 7.94 -10.48 -4.56
CA ASN A 174 7.14 -10.30 -3.35
C ASN A 174 7.12 -11.55 -2.46
N GLU A 175 7.12 -12.75 -3.04
CA GLU A 175 7.19 -14.00 -2.29
C GLU A 175 8.54 -14.17 -1.58
N ILE A 176 9.66 -13.93 -2.29
CA ILE A 176 11.00 -13.96 -1.69
C ILE A 176 11.08 -12.96 -0.53
N TYR A 177 10.56 -11.75 -0.74
CA TYR A 177 10.54 -10.72 0.31
C TYR A 177 9.73 -11.16 1.54
N ARG A 178 8.50 -11.64 1.33
CA ARG A 178 7.58 -12.07 2.40
C ARG A 178 8.12 -13.25 3.19
N LYS A 179 8.69 -14.24 2.50
CA LYS A 179 9.23 -15.45 3.14
C LYS A 179 10.63 -15.25 3.71
N LYS A 180 11.22 -14.05 3.54
CA LYS A 180 12.59 -13.75 4.00
C LYS A 180 13.64 -14.70 3.42
N GLU A 181 13.38 -15.29 2.24
CA GLU A 181 14.23 -16.32 1.61
C GLU A 181 15.62 -15.77 1.20
N TYR A 182 15.79 -14.45 1.14
CA TYR A 182 17.04 -13.75 0.88
C TYR A 182 18.00 -13.64 2.08
N TYR A 183 17.60 -14.20 3.24
CA TYR A 183 18.46 -14.35 4.43
C TYR A 183 19.08 -15.75 4.56
N MET A 184 18.77 -16.70 3.66
CA MET A 184 19.38 -18.03 3.69
C MET A 184 20.73 -17.99 2.97
N GLU A 185 21.81 -18.03 3.77
CA GLU A 185 23.17 -18.42 3.36
C GLU A 185 23.33 -19.94 3.37
#